data_AF-A0A3S5ASB4-F1
#
_entry.id   AF-A0A3S5ASB4-F1
#
_cell.length_a   1.000
_cell.length_b   1.000
_cell.length_c   1.000
_cell.angle_alpha   90.00
_cell.angle_beta   90.00
_cell.angle_gamma   90.00
#
_symmetry.space_group_name_H-M   'P 1'
#
loop_
_entity.id
_entity.type
_entity.pdbx_description
1 polymer ?
#
loop_
_entity_poly.entity_id
_entity_poly.type
_entity_poly.pdbx_seq_one_letter_code
_entity_poly.pdbx_strand_id
1 'polypeptide(L)'
;MSWQDWTLHVDRVNVLIIRLSSGLQKLIEAQEAIAKLSLELVQKERELEVASQEAEAVLVTVMQQTQAAEQVKSRVEVVKDRCLAIVDSIEVERMAAEAKLEAARPALMEAEEALNTIKPADISTVRKLAKPPHLIQRIMDCVLLLFKRHVDSVRRDPERANAFKPSWSEALKLMSASNFLYQLLNFPRDLINEETVDLISPYLEMEDYNLETAKKVCGNVAGLLAWTCAMEKFYWINREVIPLKDNLATQEIKLQAANSDLMRAQALLDEKEAVLAEVRAQYETAMRRKQDLVDDAEACRRRMATATT
;
A
#
# COMPACT_ATOMS: atom_id res chain seq x y z
N MET A 1 -32.88 -114.90 6.64
CA MET A 1 -32.03 -113.78 7.09
C MET A 1 -31.40 -114.19 8.39
N SER A 2 -30.07 -114.26 8.43
CA SER A 2 -29.33 -114.59 9.64
C SER A 2 -29.39 -113.41 10.62
N TRP A 3 -29.21 -113.65 11.93
CA TRP A 3 -29.12 -112.57 12.92
C TRP A 3 -28.04 -111.52 12.58
N GLN A 4 -26.99 -111.91 11.85
CA GLN A 4 -25.93 -111.03 11.34
C GLN A 4 -26.40 -110.10 10.22
N ASP A 5 -27.35 -110.51 9.37
CA ASP A 5 -27.90 -109.64 8.30
C ASP A 5 -28.79 -108.52 8.88
N TRP A 6 -29.48 -108.81 9.98
CA TRP A 6 -30.40 -107.88 10.64
C TRP A 6 -29.65 -106.77 11.37
N THR A 7 -28.56 -107.11 12.10
CA THR A 7 -27.66 -106.11 12.71
C THR A 7 -26.98 -105.23 11.67
N LEU A 8 -26.53 -105.79 10.55
CA LEU A 8 -25.92 -105.03 9.45
C LEU A 8 -26.90 -104.05 8.78
N HIS A 9 -28.19 -104.43 8.71
CA HIS A 9 -29.25 -103.55 8.21
C HIS A 9 -29.55 -102.41 9.19
N VAL A 10 -29.65 -102.70 10.48
CA VAL A 10 -29.86 -101.69 11.54
C VAL A 10 -28.70 -100.70 11.60
N ASP A 11 -27.45 -101.16 11.48
CA ASP A 11 -26.27 -100.28 11.42
C ASP A 11 -26.29 -99.38 10.19
N ARG A 12 -26.67 -99.88 9.00
CA ARG A 12 -26.84 -99.05 7.80
C ARG A 12 -27.91 -97.98 7.99
N VAL A 13 -29.05 -98.33 8.60
CA VAL A 13 -30.14 -97.38 8.88
C VAL A 13 -29.69 -96.33 9.90
N ASN A 14 -28.97 -96.72 10.96
CA ASN A 14 -28.40 -95.77 11.94
C ASN A 14 -27.39 -94.81 11.31
N VAL A 15 -26.49 -95.30 10.45
CA VAL A 15 -25.55 -94.44 9.71
C VAL A 15 -26.28 -93.45 8.80
N LEU A 16 -27.35 -93.89 8.13
CA LEU A 16 -28.20 -93.03 7.31
C LEU A 16 -28.93 -91.97 8.15
N ILE A 17 -29.48 -92.35 9.31
CA ILE A 17 -30.14 -91.43 10.25
C ILE A 17 -29.15 -90.38 10.76
N ILE A 18 -27.93 -90.78 11.15
CA ILE A 18 -26.87 -89.85 11.60
C ILE A 18 -26.47 -88.89 10.47
N ARG A 19 -26.35 -89.40 9.23
CA ARG A 19 -26.03 -88.55 8.09
C ARG A 19 -27.16 -87.56 7.79
N LEU A 20 -28.41 -88.00 7.83
CA LEU A 20 -29.58 -87.16 7.60
C LEU A 20 -29.73 -86.11 8.71
N SER A 21 -29.54 -86.50 9.98
CA SER A 21 -29.61 -85.56 11.11
C SER A 21 -28.49 -84.53 11.05
N SER A 22 -27.26 -84.92 10.67
CA SER A 22 -26.16 -83.96 10.47
C SER A 22 -26.43 -83.01 9.28
N GLY A 23 -27.07 -83.50 8.22
CA GLY A 23 -27.43 -82.69 7.06
C GLY A 23 -28.53 -81.69 7.38
N LEU A 24 -29.54 -82.14 8.13
CA LEU A 24 -30.63 -81.29 8.63
C LEU A 24 -30.09 -80.23 9.60
N GLN A 25 -29.20 -80.61 10.52
CA GLN A 25 -28.55 -79.68 11.45
C GLN A 25 -27.77 -78.59 10.70
N LYS A 26 -26.99 -78.97 9.67
CA LYS A 26 -26.28 -77.99 8.82
C LYS A 26 -27.20 -77.08 8.02
N LEU A 27 -28.36 -77.58 7.57
CA LEU A 27 -29.37 -76.76 6.90
C LEU A 27 -30.01 -75.73 7.85
N ILE A 28 -30.29 -76.13 9.09
CA ILE A 28 -30.81 -75.23 10.13
C ILE A 28 -29.77 -74.15 10.47
N GLU A 29 -28.50 -74.55 10.67
CA GLU A 29 -27.39 -73.61 10.92
C GLU A 29 -27.18 -72.62 9.76
N ALA A 30 -27.27 -73.10 8.50
CA ALA A 30 -27.18 -72.24 7.33
C ALA A 30 -28.36 -71.26 7.25
N GLN A 31 -29.58 -71.71 7.57
CA GLN A 31 -30.77 -70.87 7.58
C GLN A 31 -30.71 -69.77 8.66
N GLU A 32 -30.22 -70.11 9.86
CA GLU A 32 -29.96 -69.14 10.93
C GLU A 32 -28.88 -68.13 10.54
N ALA A 33 -27.79 -68.59 9.90
CA ALA A 33 -26.72 -67.72 9.41
C ALA A 33 -27.22 -66.74 8.32
N ILE A 34 -28.05 -67.20 7.37
CA ILE A 34 -28.66 -66.36 6.34
C ILE A 34 -29.62 -65.34 6.97
N ALA A 35 -30.45 -65.75 7.94
CA ALA A 35 -31.36 -64.84 8.64
C ALA A 35 -30.59 -63.74 9.38
N LYS A 36 -29.48 -64.09 10.03
CA LYS A 36 -28.60 -63.12 10.70
C LYS A 36 -27.93 -62.15 9.71
N LEU A 37 -27.36 -62.69 8.62
CA LEU A 37 -26.75 -61.89 7.54
C LEU A 37 -27.74 -60.92 6.90
N SER A 38 -28.99 -61.35 6.69
CA SER A 38 -30.06 -60.50 6.15
C SER A 38 -30.38 -59.32 7.07
N LEU A 39 -30.38 -59.54 8.39
CA LEU A 39 -30.66 -58.50 9.36
C LEU A 39 -29.49 -57.51 9.48
N GLU A 40 -28.25 -58.02 9.45
CA GLU A 40 -27.03 -57.21 9.37
C GLU A 40 -26.98 -56.37 8.09
N LEU A 41 -27.39 -56.93 6.94
CA LEU A 41 -27.42 -56.21 5.67
C LEU A 41 -28.40 -55.02 5.71
N VAL A 42 -29.62 -55.23 6.22
CA VAL A 42 -30.62 -54.16 6.36
C VAL A 42 -30.12 -53.04 7.26
N GLN A 43 -29.43 -53.38 8.36
CA GLN A 43 -28.83 -52.40 9.24
C GLN A 43 -27.72 -51.60 8.54
N LYS A 44 -26.81 -52.28 7.81
CA LYS A 44 -25.75 -51.63 7.04
C LYS A 44 -26.28 -50.73 5.93
N GLU A 45 -27.34 -51.14 5.22
CA GLU A 45 -27.98 -50.31 4.21
C GLU A 45 -28.61 -49.04 4.81
N ARG A 46 -29.20 -49.14 6.00
CA ARG A 46 -29.71 -47.97 6.73
C ARG A 46 -28.59 -47.03 7.16
N GLU A 47 -27.49 -47.56 7.68
CA GLU A 47 -26.31 -46.76 8.07
C GLU A 47 -25.68 -46.08 6.85
N LEU A 48 -25.63 -46.77 5.70
CA LEU A 48 -25.16 -46.22 4.44
C LEU A 48 -26.03 -45.06 3.94
N GLU A 49 -27.36 -45.18 4.04
CA GLU A 49 -28.28 -44.11 3.65
C GLU A 49 -28.06 -42.85 4.50
N VAL A 50 -27.92 -43.01 5.83
CA VAL A 50 -27.63 -41.89 6.73
C VAL A 50 -26.29 -41.24 6.40
N ALA A 51 -25.22 -42.05 6.21
CA ALA A 51 -23.91 -41.53 5.84
C ALA A 51 -23.92 -40.82 4.46
N SER A 52 -24.75 -41.30 3.52
CA SER A 52 -24.93 -40.65 2.23
C SER A 52 -25.60 -39.28 2.36
N GLN A 53 -26.65 -39.18 3.18
CA GLN A 53 -27.33 -37.91 3.45
C GLN A 53 -26.41 -36.91 4.18
N GLU A 54 -25.62 -37.39 5.16
CA GLU A 54 -24.61 -36.56 5.84
C GLU A 54 -23.57 -36.02 4.85
N ALA A 55 -23.02 -36.86 3.97
CA ALA A 55 -22.05 -36.43 2.96
C ALA A 55 -22.64 -35.40 1.98
N GLU A 56 -23.88 -35.59 1.53
CA GLU A 56 -24.59 -34.65 0.64
C GLU A 56 -24.81 -33.29 1.33
N ALA A 57 -25.19 -33.29 2.62
CA ALA A 57 -25.39 -32.07 3.39
C ALA A 57 -24.08 -31.27 3.57
N VAL A 58 -22.97 -31.97 3.85
CA VAL A 58 -21.66 -31.33 3.95
C VAL A 58 -21.20 -30.81 2.59
N LEU A 59 -21.47 -31.53 1.48
CA LEU A 59 -21.15 -31.07 0.13
C LEU A 59 -21.81 -29.74 -0.21
N VAL A 60 -23.11 -29.59 0.10
CA VAL A 60 -23.83 -28.32 -0.08
C VAL A 60 -23.14 -27.20 0.69
N THR A 61 -22.69 -27.49 1.91
CA THR A 61 -21.96 -26.52 2.74
C THR A 61 -20.60 -26.15 2.11
N VAL A 62 -19.82 -27.12 1.61
CA VAL A 62 -18.56 -26.88 0.88
C VAL A 62 -18.80 -25.98 -0.33
N MET A 63 -19.86 -26.23 -1.10
CA MET A 63 -20.17 -25.41 -2.28
C MET A 63 -20.49 -23.97 -1.91
N GLN A 64 -21.30 -23.76 -0.86
CA GLN A 64 -21.63 -22.43 -0.36
C GLN A 64 -20.39 -21.67 0.14
N GLN A 65 -19.54 -22.34 0.94
CA GLN A 65 -18.30 -21.72 1.44
C GLN A 65 -17.30 -21.44 0.31
N THR A 66 -17.21 -22.31 -0.70
CA THR A 66 -16.36 -22.10 -1.88
C THR A 66 -16.80 -20.86 -2.65
N GLN A 67 -18.11 -20.71 -2.88
CA GLN A 67 -18.65 -19.53 -3.56
C GLN A 67 -18.41 -18.25 -2.74
N ALA A 68 -18.59 -18.31 -1.42
CA ALA A 68 -18.33 -17.18 -0.54
C ALA A 68 -16.85 -16.76 -0.54
N ALA A 69 -15.92 -17.72 -0.48
CA ALA A 69 -14.48 -17.46 -0.56
C ALA A 69 -14.10 -16.83 -1.92
N GLU A 70 -14.64 -17.33 -3.02
CA GLU A 70 -14.37 -16.78 -4.36
C GLU A 70 -14.86 -15.33 -4.51
N GLN A 71 -16.03 -15.01 -3.96
CA GLN A 71 -16.54 -13.63 -3.94
C GLN A 71 -15.65 -12.68 -3.11
N VAL A 72 -15.13 -13.15 -1.97
CA VAL A 72 -14.21 -12.35 -1.15
C VAL A 72 -12.88 -12.18 -1.89
N LYS A 73 -12.37 -13.24 -2.52
CA LYS A 73 -11.14 -13.20 -3.30
C LYS A 73 -11.21 -12.19 -4.43
N SER A 74 -12.30 -12.18 -5.22
CA SER A 74 -12.48 -11.19 -6.28
C SER A 74 -12.52 -9.76 -5.74
N ARG A 75 -13.06 -9.55 -4.53
CA ARG A 75 -13.04 -8.23 -3.88
C ARG A 75 -11.63 -7.83 -3.43
N VAL A 76 -10.84 -8.76 -2.91
CA VAL A 76 -9.43 -8.52 -2.56
C VAL A 76 -8.63 -8.11 -3.78
N GLU A 77 -8.81 -8.77 -4.92
CA GLU A 77 -8.15 -8.41 -6.18
C GLU A 77 -8.47 -6.97 -6.60
N VAL A 78 -9.74 -6.57 -6.56
CA VAL A 78 -10.14 -5.18 -6.87
C VAL A 78 -9.50 -4.16 -5.91
N VAL A 79 -9.41 -4.48 -4.62
CA VAL A 79 -8.76 -3.59 -3.64
C VAL A 79 -7.25 -3.52 -3.88
N LYS A 80 -6.62 -4.64 -4.24
CA LYS A 80 -5.20 -4.71 -4.59
C LYS A 80 -4.89 -3.87 -5.83
N ASP A 81 -5.70 -3.99 -6.88
CA ASP A 81 -5.55 -3.19 -8.10
C ASP A 81 -5.71 -1.70 -7.82
N ARG A 82 -6.64 -1.33 -6.93
CA ARG A 82 -6.80 0.05 -6.48
C ARG A 82 -5.56 0.55 -5.72
N CYS A 83 -4.96 -0.26 -4.85
CA CYS A 83 -3.71 0.10 -4.17
C CYS A 83 -2.57 0.31 -5.17
N LEU A 84 -2.42 -0.60 -6.15
CA LEU A 84 -1.40 -0.48 -7.20
C LEU A 84 -1.57 0.80 -8.02
N ALA A 85 -2.80 1.12 -8.44
CA ALA A 85 -3.08 2.35 -9.17
C ALA A 85 -2.74 3.62 -8.35
N ILE A 86 -2.98 3.60 -7.03
CA ILE A 86 -2.58 4.71 -6.15
C ILE A 86 -1.06 4.81 -6.06
N VAL A 87 -0.34 3.69 -5.90
CA VAL A 87 1.13 3.67 -5.88
C VAL A 87 1.72 4.23 -7.17
N ASP A 88 1.22 3.78 -8.33
CA ASP A 88 1.68 4.27 -9.63
C ASP A 88 1.45 5.79 -9.77
N SER A 89 0.30 6.29 -9.30
CA SER A 89 0.01 7.72 -9.31
C SER A 89 0.96 8.53 -8.40
N ILE A 90 1.30 7.99 -7.22
CA ILE A 90 2.24 8.60 -6.28
C ILE A 90 3.63 8.65 -6.89
N GLU A 91 4.08 7.59 -7.58
CA GLU A 91 5.39 7.59 -8.21
C GLU A 91 5.52 8.66 -9.29
N VAL A 92 4.50 8.81 -10.15
CA VAL A 92 4.47 9.85 -11.19
C VAL A 92 4.52 11.25 -10.57
N GLU A 93 3.68 11.50 -9.56
CA GLU A 93 3.66 12.79 -8.86
C GLU A 93 4.96 13.06 -8.10
N ARG A 94 5.57 12.03 -7.51
CA ARG A 94 6.85 12.13 -6.79
C ARG A 94 7.96 12.50 -7.74
N MET A 95 8.05 11.85 -8.90
CA MET A 95 9.03 12.21 -9.93
C MET A 95 8.84 13.64 -10.41
N ALA A 96 7.60 14.09 -10.61
CA ALA A 96 7.31 15.47 -11.01
C ALA A 96 7.74 16.48 -9.93
N ALA A 97 7.45 16.19 -8.65
CA ALA A 97 7.84 17.05 -7.54
C ALA A 97 9.37 17.10 -7.36
N GLU A 98 10.04 15.95 -7.45
CA GLU A 98 11.49 15.83 -7.29
C GLU A 98 12.23 16.52 -8.45
N ALA A 99 11.77 16.36 -9.69
CA ALA A 99 12.34 17.08 -10.84
C ALA A 99 12.28 18.61 -10.68
N LYS A 100 11.14 19.14 -10.19
CA LYS A 100 11.00 20.58 -9.94
C LYS A 100 11.83 21.06 -8.75
N LEU A 101 11.96 20.24 -7.70
CA LEU A 101 12.79 20.56 -6.54
C LEU A 101 14.28 20.56 -6.91
N GLU A 102 14.72 19.60 -7.73
CA GLU A 102 16.08 19.56 -8.27
C GLU A 102 16.37 20.75 -9.19
N ALA A 103 15.38 21.27 -9.92
CA ALA A 103 15.52 22.53 -10.65
C ALA A 103 15.73 23.76 -9.73
N ALA A 104 15.23 23.71 -8.49
CA ALA A 104 15.40 24.78 -7.49
C ALA A 104 16.76 24.74 -6.78
N ARG A 105 17.32 23.54 -6.59
CA ARG A 105 18.60 23.30 -5.91
C ARG A 105 19.77 24.15 -6.44
N PRO A 106 20.02 24.25 -7.76
CA PRO A 106 21.14 25.04 -8.27
C PRO A 106 20.94 26.54 -7.99
N ALA A 107 19.71 27.06 -8.09
CA ALA A 107 19.43 28.46 -7.78
C ALA A 107 19.72 28.75 -6.29
N LEU A 108 19.39 27.82 -5.39
CA LEU A 108 19.70 27.96 -3.96
C LEU A 108 21.20 27.88 -3.67
N MET A 109 21.90 26.94 -4.29
CA MET A 109 23.36 26.81 -4.14
C MET A 109 24.08 28.05 -4.67
N GLU A 110 23.65 28.57 -5.83
CA GLU A 110 24.17 29.83 -6.40
C GLU A 110 23.96 31.00 -5.44
N ALA A 111 22.80 31.07 -4.77
CA ALA A 111 22.51 32.09 -3.76
C ALA A 111 23.44 32.00 -2.54
N GLU A 112 23.64 30.79 -2.02
CA GLU A 112 24.49 30.52 -0.85
C GLU A 112 25.97 30.77 -1.16
N GLU A 113 26.43 30.35 -2.33
CA GLU A 113 27.78 30.66 -2.83
C GLU A 113 27.97 32.17 -2.99
N ALA A 114 27.00 32.87 -3.60
CA ALA A 114 27.04 34.31 -3.75
C ALA A 114 27.12 35.03 -2.40
N LEU A 115 26.38 34.57 -1.38
CA LEU A 115 26.48 35.11 -0.03
C LEU A 115 27.84 34.83 0.63
N ASN A 116 28.41 33.64 0.43
CA ASN A 116 29.72 33.28 0.95
C ASN A 116 30.86 34.10 0.35
N THR A 117 30.67 34.72 -0.82
CA THR A 117 31.64 35.67 -1.38
C THR A 117 31.69 37.00 -0.63
N ILE A 118 30.64 37.36 0.12
CA ILE A 118 30.52 38.66 0.78
C ILE A 118 31.19 38.61 2.16
N LYS A 119 32.16 39.50 2.39
CA LYS A 119 32.82 39.62 3.69
C LYS A 119 32.21 40.76 4.52
N PRO A 120 32.30 40.71 5.86
CA PRO A 120 31.89 41.82 6.73
C PRO A 120 32.58 43.16 6.37
N ALA A 121 33.82 43.10 5.88
CA ALA A 121 34.56 44.26 5.41
C ALA A 121 33.88 44.93 4.20
N ASP A 122 33.32 44.13 3.28
CA ASP A 122 32.64 44.60 2.08
C ASP A 122 31.39 45.42 2.46
N ILE A 123 30.57 44.91 3.39
CA ILE A 123 29.42 45.63 3.95
C ILE A 123 29.86 46.93 4.66
N SER A 124 30.98 46.90 5.38
CA SER A 124 31.53 48.10 6.03
C SER A 124 31.96 49.18 5.03
N THR A 125 32.51 48.80 3.88
CA THR A 125 32.86 49.76 2.81
C THR A 125 31.62 50.41 2.21
N VAL A 126 30.57 49.63 1.97
CA VAL A 126 29.29 50.11 1.41
C VAL A 126 28.60 51.09 2.37
N ARG A 127 28.63 50.82 3.67
CA ARG A 127 28.09 51.72 4.71
C ARG A 127 28.78 53.09 4.77
N LYS A 128 30.05 53.18 4.37
CA LYS A 128 30.82 54.43 4.40
C LYS A 128 30.61 55.31 3.17
N LEU A 129 29.88 54.83 2.15
CA LEU A 129 29.58 55.60 0.95
C LEU A 129 28.58 56.71 1.29
N ALA A 130 29.03 57.97 1.21
CA ALA A 130 28.17 59.14 1.42
C ALA A 130 27.12 59.29 0.29
N LYS A 131 27.46 58.87 -0.93
CA LYS A 131 26.57 58.81 -2.10
C LYS A 131 26.79 57.47 -2.84
N PRO A 132 26.07 56.39 -2.49
CA PRO A 132 26.25 55.11 -3.17
C PRO A 132 25.75 55.16 -4.63
N PRO A 133 26.39 54.42 -5.55
CA PRO A 133 25.85 54.22 -6.90
C PRO A 133 24.41 53.70 -6.88
N HIS A 134 23.57 54.10 -7.84
CA HIS A 134 22.16 53.71 -7.90
C HIS A 134 21.95 52.19 -7.97
N LEU A 135 22.85 51.46 -8.62
CA LEU A 135 22.80 50.00 -8.64
C LEU A 135 22.85 49.41 -7.22
N ILE A 136 23.72 49.92 -6.35
CA ILE A 136 23.80 49.50 -4.94
C ILE A 136 22.51 49.85 -4.20
N GLN A 137 21.99 51.04 -4.43
CA GLN A 137 20.75 51.48 -3.77
C GLN A 137 19.57 50.57 -4.14
N ARG A 138 19.44 50.19 -5.42
CA ARG A 138 18.40 49.26 -5.88
C ARG A 138 18.56 47.85 -5.36
N ILE A 139 19.78 47.30 -5.36
CA ILE A 139 20.04 45.99 -4.75
C ILE A 139 19.61 46.00 -3.28
N MET A 140 19.88 47.09 -2.56
CA MET A 140 19.47 47.22 -1.16
C MET A 140 17.97 47.42 -0.98
N ASP A 141 17.28 48.11 -1.89
CA ASP A 141 15.81 48.18 -1.90
C ASP A 141 15.20 46.79 -2.09
N CYS A 142 15.73 45.97 -3.01
CA CYS A 142 15.32 44.56 -3.17
C CYS A 142 15.53 43.75 -1.88
N VAL A 143 16.67 43.93 -1.21
CA VAL A 143 16.94 43.28 0.08
C VAL A 143 15.94 43.75 1.15
N LEU A 144 15.62 45.04 1.23
CA LEU A 144 14.61 45.55 2.18
C LEU A 144 13.22 44.95 1.92
N LEU A 145 12.82 44.84 0.65
CA LEU A 145 11.56 44.23 0.24
C LEU A 145 11.50 42.74 0.62
N LEU A 146 12.57 41.98 0.37
CA LEU A 146 12.66 40.57 0.78
C LEU A 146 12.57 40.40 2.30
N PHE A 147 13.16 41.30 3.09
CA PHE A 147 13.04 41.29 4.55
C PHE A 147 11.72 41.90 5.08
N LYS A 148 10.80 42.32 4.20
CA LYS A 148 9.55 43.03 4.54
C LYS A 148 9.78 44.22 5.48
N ARG A 149 10.89 44.93 5.28
CA ARG A 149 11.23 46.14 6.03
C ARG A 149 10.53 47.34 5.42
N HIS A 150 10.43 48.42 6.20
CA HIS A 150 9.89 49.68 5.71
C HIS A 150 10.71 50.18 4.52
N VAL A 151 10.03 50.48 3.43
CA VAL A 151 10.56 51.15 2.25
C VAL A 151 9.87 52.51 2.17
N ASP A 152 10.63 53.57 1.93
CA ASP A 152 10.10 54.91 1.80
C ASP A 152 9.12 54.99 0.63
N SER A 153 8.11 55.87 0.74
CA SER A 153 7.10 56.01 -0.32
C SER A 153 7.76 56.33 -1.67
N VAL A 154 7.32 55.63 -2.70
CA VAL A 154 7.80 55.78 -4.08
C VAL A 154 7.63 57.24 -4.53
N ARG A 155 8.75 57.97 -4.59
CA ARG A 155 8.82 59.36 -5.07
C ARG A 155 9.82 59.42 -6.22
N ARG A 156 9.51 60.21 -7.26
CA ARG A 156 10.49 60.47 -8.32
C ARG A 156 11.69 61.21 -7.75
N ASP A 157 12.88 60.80 -8.15
CA ASP A 157 14.13 61.41 -7.75
C ASP A 157 14.22 62.84 -8.36
N PRO A 158 14.31 63.90 -7.53
CA PRO A 158 14.45 65.27 -8.03
C PRO A 158 15.76 65.49 -8.81
N GLU A 159 16.79 64.67 -8.56
CA GLU A 159 18.10 64.79 -9.21
C GLU A 159 18.16 64.06 -10.56
N ARG A 160 17.24 63.12 -10.85
CA ARG A 160 17.21 62.33 -12.11
C ARG A 160 15.79 61.97 -12.55
N ALA A 161 15.44 62.43 -13.76
CA ALA A 161 14.10 62.34 -14.33
C ALA A 161 13.49 60.93 -14.45
N ASN A 162 14.30 59.87 -14.44
CA ASN A 162 13.89 58.48 -14.70
C ASN A 162 14.15 57.50 -13.54
N ALA A 163 14.43 57.97 -12.33
CA ALA A 163 14.68 57.11 -11.17
C ALA A 163 13.70 57.38 -10.02
N PHE A 164 13.36 56.35 -9.27
CA PHE A 164 12.67 56.49 -7.98
C PHE A 164 13.69 56.70 -6.87
N LYS A 165 13.32 57.52 -5.88
CA LYS A 165 14.15 57.79 -4.70
C LYS A 165 14.35 56.48 -3.92
N PRO A 166 15.58 55.98 -3.79
CA PRO A 166 15.83 54.74 -3.06
C PRO A 166 15.74 54.92 -1.54
N SER A 167 15.46 53.83 -0.82
CA SER A 167 15.26 53.84 0.65
C SER A 167 16.58 53.64 1.40
N TRP A 168 17.59 54.44 1.05
CA TRP A 168 18.96 54.26 1.54
C TRP A 168 19.09 54.39 3.07
N SER A 169 18.30 55.26 3.70
CA SER A 169 18.30 55.39 5.17
C SER A 169 17.87 54.11 5.87
N GLU A 170 16.88 53.39 5.34
CA GLU A 170 16.42 52.12 5.89
C GLU A 170 17.42 50.99 5.57
N ALA A 171 18.00 51.00 4.37
CA ALA A 171 19.07 50.07 3.99
C ALA A 171 20.28 50.17 4.91
N LEU A 172 20.69 51.40 5.27
CA LEU A 172 21.77 51.67 6.21
C LEU A 172 21.48 51.12 7.61
N LYS A 173 20.23 51.24 8.09
CA LYS A 173 19.82 50.66 9.37
C LYS A 173 19.93 49.13 9.35
N LEU A 174 19.46 48.50 8.26
CA LEU A 174 19.55 47.05 8.08
C LEU A 174 21.01 46.56 8.04
N MET A 175 21.87 47.20 7.22
CA MET A 175 23.29 46.85 7.13
C MET A 175 24.09 47.14 8.40
N SER A 176 23.61 48.08 9.24
CA SER A 176 24.26 48.41 10.51
C SER A 176 23.94 47.41 11.62
N ALA A 177 22.98 46.50 11.41
CA ALA A 177 22.72 45.40 12.32
C ALA A 177 23.91 44.43 12.33
N SER A 178 24.40 44.08 13.53
CA SER A 178 25.56 43.20 13.71
C SER A 178 25.37 41.78 13.14
N ASN A 179 24.13 41.36 12.95
CA ASN A 179 23.74 40.04 12.43
C ASN A 179 23.25 40.07 10.98
N PHE A 180 23.45 41.15 10.21
CA PHE A 180 22.94 41.26 8.84
C PHE A 180 23.36 40.09 7.92
N LEU A 181 24.65 39.75 7.87
CA LEU A 181 25.13 38.62 7.06
C LEU A 181 24.57 37.28 7.55
N TYR A 182 24.39 37.12 8.86
CA TYR A 182 23.77 35.93 9.43
C TYR A 182 22.28 35.83 9.05
N GLN A 183 21.57 36.96 9.01
CA GLN A 183 20.17 37.02 8.56
C GLN A 183 20.01 36.71 7.08
N LEU A 184 20.97 37.08 6.24
CA LEU A 184 20.99 36.71 4.81
C LEU A 184 21.20 35.21 4.62
N LEU A 185 22.17 34.62 5.34
CA LEU A 185 22.47 33.20 5.26
C LEU A 185 21.31 32.33 5.79
N ASN A 186 20.66 32.77 6.86
CA ASN A 186 19.52 32.08 7.49
C ASN A 186 18.18 32.71 7.11
N PHE A 187 18.10 33.31 5.92
CA PHE A 187 16.89 33.97 5.48
C PHE A 187 15.73 32.95 5.38
N PRO A 188 14.60 33.17 6.07
CA PRO A 188 13.48 32.26 6.01
C PRO A 188 12.77 32.45 4.67
N ARG A 189 13.12 31.58 3.71
CA ARG A 189 12.67 31.64 2.31
C ARG A 189 11.15 31.59 2.14
N ASP A 190 10.45 31.00 3.10
CA ASP A 190 8.98 30.93 3.15
C ASP A 190 8.29 32.28 3.42
N LEU A 191 9.05 33.33 3.79
CA LEU A 191 8.49 34.68 3.94
C LEU A 191 8.17 35.33 2.58
N ILE A 192 8.79 34.88 1.49
CA ILE A 192 8.59 35.47 0.17
C ILE A 192 7.18 35.14 -0.31
N ASN A 193 6.36 36.18 -0.54
CA ASN A 193 5.03 36.07 -1.14
C ASN A 193 5.04 36.66 -2.56
N GLU A 194 3.95 36.44 -3.30
CA GLU A 194 3.80 36.92 -4.68
C GLU A 194 3.96 38.44 -4.76
N GLU A 195 3.35 39.17 -3.83
CA GLU A 195 3.48 40.62 -3.74
C GLU A 195 4.93 41.08 -3.61
N THR A 196 5.76 40.38 -2.81
CA THR A 196 7.18 40.73 -2.66
C THR A 196 7.92 40.53 -3.98
N VAL A 197 7.63 39.45 -4.71
CA VAL A 197 8.23 39.17 -6.01
C VAL A 197 7.80 40.17 -7.08
N ASP A 198 6.51 40.50 -7.14
CA ASP A 198 5.98 41.52 -8.05
C ASP A 198 6.59 42.90 -7.77
N LEU A 199 6.88 43.22 -6.50
CA LEU A 199 7.52 44.48 -6.13
C LEU A 199 9.01 44.53 -6.51
N ILE A 200 9.73 43.42 -6.44
CA ILE A 200 11.17 43.38 -6.82
C ILE A 200 11.37 43.19 -8.32
N SER A 201 10.45 42.56 -9.04
CA SER A 201 10.61 42.20 -10.45
C SER A 201 11.01 43.39 -11.36
N PRO A 202 10.39 44.59 -11.26
CA PRO A 202 10.82 45.76 -12.03
C PRO A 202 12.26 46.20 -11.75
N TYR A 203 12.79 45.89 -10.55
CA TYR A 203 14.18 46.17 -10.23
C TYR A 203 15.15 45.19 -10.91
N LEU A 204 14.74 43.93 -11.03
CA LEU A 204 15.55 42.83 -11.58
C LEU A 204 15.57 42.85 -13.11
N GLU A 205 14.52 43.33 -13.77
CA GLU A 205 14.40 43.38 -15.24
C GLU A 205 15.18 44.54 -15.90
N MET A 206 15.74 45.46 -15.12
CA MET A 206 16.53 46.57 -15.68
C MET A 206 17.85 46.08 -16.29
N GLU A 207 18.23 46.66 -17.44
CA GLU A 207 19.42 46.25 -18.21
C GLU A 207 20.73 46.26 -17.42
N ASP A 208 20.85 47.15 -16.42
CA ASP A 208 22.05 47.30 -15.60
C ASP A 208 22.03 46.44 -14.32
N TYR A 209 20.97 45.66 -14.08
CA TYR A 209 20.83 44.71 -12.98
C TYR A 209 21.42 43.34 -13.34
N ASN A 210 22.73 43.31 -13.60
CA ASN A 210 23.44 42.08 -13.94
C ASN A 210 24.79 41.97 -13.23
N LEU A 211 25.31 40.74 -13.12
CA LEU A 211 26.52 40.45 -12.37
C LEU A 211 27.77 41.18 -12.93
N GLU A 212 27.86 41.36 -14.25
CA GLU A 212 28.99 42.06 -14.87
C GLU A 212 29.03 43.54 -14.49
N THR A 213 27.87 44.19 -14.55
CA THR A 213 27.72 45.61 -14.20
C THR A 213 27.92 45.81 -12.70
N ALA A 214 27.40 44.90 -11.88
CA ALA A 214 27.63 44.91 -10.43
C ALA A 214 29.12 44.74 -10.09
N LYS A 215 29.85 43.82 -10.75
CA LYS A 215 31.30 43.66 -10.54
C LYS A 215 32.09 44.92 -10.93
N LYS A 216 31.72 45.60 -12.02
CA LYS A 216 32.36 46.84 -12.48
C LYS A 216 32.10 48.02 -11.55
N VAL A 217 30.87 48.16 -11.04
CA VAL A 217 30.45 49.30 -10.21
C VAL A 217 30.81 49.09 -8.74
N CYS A 218 30.61 47.89 -8.21
CA CYS A 218 30.87 47.54 -6.83
C CYS A 218 31.05 46.02 -6.66
N GLY A 219 32.27 45.53 -6.90
CA GLY A 219 32.61 44.11 -6.72
C GLY A 219 32.21 43.54 -5.36
N ASN A 220 32.19 44.38 -4.32
CA ASN A 220 31.82 44.07 -2.93
C ASN A 220 30.33 43.70 -2.74
N VAL A 221 29.45 44.06 -3.68
CA VAL A 221 27.97 43.90 -3.57
C VAL A 221 27.41 42.98 -4.66
N ALA A 222 28.27 42.50 -5.58
CA ALA A 222 27.88 41.59 -6.66
C ALA A 222 27.21 40.30 -6.13
N GLY A 223 27.64 39.80 -4.97
CA GLY A 223 27.01 38.65 -4.32
C GLY A 223 25.57 38.91 -3.83
N LEU A 224 25.26 40.14 -3.39
CA LEU A 224 23.89 40.51 -2.98
C LEU A 224 22.95 40.57 -4.18
N LEU A 225 23.44 41.05 -5.33
CA LEU A 225 22.66 41.03 -6.58
C LEU A 225 22.27 39.60 -6.95
N ALA A 226 23.27 38.71 -7.04
CA ALA A 226 23.04 37.30 -7.40
C ALA A 226 22.09 36.63 -6.39
N TRP A 227 22.24 36.91 -5.10
CA TRP A 227 21.32 36.41 -4.06
C TRP A 227 19.88 36.87 -4.29
N THR A 228 19.62 38.15 -4.57
CA THR A 228 18.25 38.64 -4.84
C THR A 228 17.60 37.98 -6.06
N CYS A 229 18.34 37.81 -7.16
CA CYS A 229 17.85 37.09 -8.34
C CYS A 229 17.55 35.62 -8.04
N ALA A 230 18.39 34.97 -7.22
CA ALA A 230 18.18 33.59 -6.83
C ALA A 230 16.95 33.42 -5.91
N MET A 231 16.67 34.39 -5.03
CA MET A 231 15.47 34.38 -4.19
C MET A 231 14.18 34.49 -5.01
N GLU A 232 14.17 35.31 -6.06
CA GLU A 232 13.05 35.39 -7.01
C GLU A 232 12.83 34.05 -7.73
N LYS A 233 13.88 33.48 -8.33
CA LYS A 233 13.83 32.17 -9.00
C LYS A 233 13.36 31.07 -8.06
N PHE A 234 13.85 31.07 -6.82
CA PHE A 234 13.42 30.13 -5.80
C PHE A 234 11.92 30.23 -5.52
N TYR A 235 11.39 31.46 -5.39
CA TYR A 235 9.96 31.65 -5.16
C TYR A 235 9.10 31.05 -6.27
N TRP A 236 9.42 31.35 -7.54
CA TRP A 236 8.66 30.82 -8.69
C TRP A 236 8.65 29.30 -8.73
N ILE A 237 9.80 28.66 -8.47
CA ILE A 237 9.89 27.20 -8.43
C ILE A 237 9.16 26.65 -7.21
N ASN A 238 9.32 27.25 -6.03
CA ASN A 238 8.68 26.79 -4.80
C ASN A 238 7.15 26.90 -4.90
N ARG A 239 6.63 27.93 -5.56
CA ARG A 239 5.19 28.09 -5.85
C ARG A 239 4.62 26.89 -6.60
N GLU A 240 5.38 26.29 -7.50
CA GLU A 240 4.97 25.09 -8.22
C GLU A 240 5.18 23.79 -7.42
N VAL A 241 6.17 23.77 -6.52
CA VAL A 241 6.52 22.59 -5.72
C VAL A 241 5.60 22.41 -4.51
N ILE A 242 5.15 23.49 -3.85
CA ILE A 242 4.24 23.45 -2.70
C ILE A 242 2.97 22.62 -2.99
N PRO A 243 2.18 22.90 -4.04
CA PRO A 243 0.97 22.13 -4.31
C PRO A 243 1.28 20.66 -4.64
N LEU A 244 2.44 20.37 -5.23
CA LEU A 244 2.86 18.99 -5.49
C LEU A 244 3.17 18.24 -4.18
N LYS A 245 3.84 18.90 -3.22
CA LYS A 245 4.08 18.33 -1.89
C LYS A 245 2.79 18.08 -1.11
N ASP A 246 1.86 19.03 -1.15
CA ASP A 246 0.56 18.89 -0.48
C ASP A 246 -0.28 17.76 -1.10
N ASN A 247 -0.25 17.64 -2.43
CA ASN A 247 -0.92 16.55 -3.13
C ASN A 247 -0.26 15.20 -2.78
N LEU A 248 1.07 15.11 -2.78
CA LEU A 248 1.79 13.90 -2.37
C LEU A 248 1.42 13.46 -0.95
N ALA A 249 1.41 14.39 0.01
CA ALA A 249 0.98 14.10 1.38
C ALA A 249 -0.47 13.58 1.43
N THR A 250 -1.35 14.17 0.61
CA THR A 250 -2.75 13.71 0.50
C THR A 250 -2.84 12.31 -0.11
N GLN A 251 -2.03 11.99 -1.12
CA GLN A 251 -2.00 10.66 -1.73
C GLN A 251 -1.40 9.62 -0.80
N GLU A 252 -0.37 9.96 -0.01
CA GLU A 252 0.19 9.08 1.02
C GLU A 252 -0.87 8.70 2.07
N ILE A 253 -1.70 9.65 2.50
CA ILE A 253 -2.83 9.37 3.39
C ILE A 253 -3.84 8.42 2.73
N LYS A 254 -4.17 8.62 1.45
CA LYS A 254 -5.06 7.72 0.69
C LYS A 254 -4.47 6.32 0.54
N LEU A 255 -3.16 6.22 0.30
CA LEU A 255 -2.44 4.94 0.20
C LEU A 255 -2.48 4.20 1.53
N GLN A 256 -2.26 4.91 2.65
CA GLN A 256 -2.35 4.31 3.98
C GLN A 256 -3.75 3.76 4.27
N ALA A 257 -4.80 4.52 3.90
CA ALA A 257 -6.18 4.06 4.02
C ALA A 257 -6.46 2.84 3.13
N ALA A 258 -6.01 2.87 1.87
CA ALA A 258 -6.18 1.75 0.94
C ALA A 258 -5.45 0.48 1.41
N ASN A 259 -4.24 0.61 1.96
CA ASN A 259 -3.50 -0.51 2.54
C ASN A 259 -4.21 -1.09 3.77
N SER A 260 -4.80 -0.25 4.62
CA SER A 260 -5.61 -0.71 5.76
C SER A 260 -6.82 -1.52 5.29
N ASP A 261 -7.51 -1.06 4.24
CA ASP A 261 -8.63 -1.77 3.65
C ASP A 261 -8.18 -3.08 2.98
N LEU A 262 -7.03 -3.10 2.31
CA LEU A 262 -6.44 -4.32 1.74
C LEU A 262 -6.12 -5.34 2.83
N MET A 263 -5.50 -4.92 3.94
CA MET A 263 -5.21 -5.80 5.07
C MET A 263 -6.49 -6.40 5.66
N ARG A 264 -7.55 -5.59 5.81
CA ARG A 264 -8.84 -6.08 6.31
C ARG A 264 -9.49 -7.07 5.34
N ALA A 265 -9.43 -6.79 4.04
CA ALA A 265 -9.99 -7.67 3.01
C ALA A 265 -9.21 -8.99 2.94
N GLN A 266 -7.88 -8.96 3.03
CA GLN A 266 -7.04 -10.15 3.08
C GLN A 266 -7.32 -10.99 4.32
N ALA A 267 -7.45 -10.38 5.50
CA ALA A 267 -7.79 -11.09 6.72
C ALA A 267 -9.15 -11.81 6.62
N LEU A 268 -10.14 -11.20 5.96
CA LEU A 268 -11.42 -11.84 5.69
C LEU A 268 -11.29 -13.01 4.71
N LEU A 269 -10.44 -12.89 3.70
CA LEU A 269 -10.16 -13.99 2.76
C LEU A 269 -9.53 -15.17 3.51
N ASP A 270 -8.51 -14.92 4.32
CA ASP A 270 -7.82 -15.94 5.11
C ASP A 270 -8.80 -16.67 6.05
N GLU A 271 -9.73 -15.93 6.69
CA GLU A 271 -10.80 -16.52 7.51
C GLU A 271 -11.71 -17.46 6.69
N LYS A 272 -12.15 -17.03 5.50
CA LYS A 272 -13.00 -17.86 4.63
C LYS A 272 -12.28 -19.06 4.08
N GLU A 273 -11.00 -18.94 3.74
CA GLU A 273 -10.19 -20.07 3.30
C GLU A 273 -9.96 -21.08 4.43
N ALA A 274 -9.77 -20.63 5.67
CA ALA A 274 -9.67 -21.50 6.83
C ALA A 274 -10.97 -22.28 7.09
N VAL A 275 -12.13 -21.61 7.05
CA VAL A 275 -13.44 -22.26 7.16
C VAL A 275 -13.66 -23.25 6.02
N LEU A 276 -13.29 -22.89 4.79
CA LEU A 276 -13.43 -23.76 3.64
C LEU A 276 -12.54 -25.02 3.76
N ALA A 277 -11.32 -24.88 4.28
CA ALA A 277 -10.42 -26.01 4.53
C ALA A 277 -11.01 -26.98 5.56
N GLU A 278 -11.58 -26.47 6.65
CA GLU A 278 -12.24 -27.28 7.68
C GLU A 278 -13.43 -28.06 7.11
N VAL A 279 -14.35 -27.40 6.40
CA VAL A 279 -15.53 -28.07 5.83
C VAL A 279 -15.14 -29.08 4.74
N ARG A 280 -14.06 -28.81 3.97
CA ARG A 280 -13.51 -29.80 3.02
C ARG A 280 -12.96 -31.04 3.73
N ALA A 281 -12.26 -30.87 4.84
CA ALA A 281 -11.76 -32.00 5.65
C ALA A 281 -12.91 -32.84 6.23
N GLN A 282 -13.99 -32.18 6.68
CA GLN A 282 -15.21 -32.86 7.13
C GLN A 282 -15.88 -33.64 5.99
N TYR A 283 -15.96 -33.07 4.78
CA TYR A 283 -16.49 -33.76 3.61
C TYR A 283 -15.66 -34.99 3.23
N GLU A 284 -14.33 -34.87 3.22
CA GLU A 284 -13.44 -36.01 2.94
C GLU A 284 -13.62 -37.13 3.97
N THR A 285 -13.79 -36.78 5.24
CA THR A 285 -14.04 -37.75 6.31
C THR A 285 -15.39 -38.45 6.14
N ALA A 286 -16.45 -37.69 5.83
CA ALA A 286 -17.78 -38.24 5.55
C ALA A 286 -17.77 -39.17 4.32
N MET A 287 -17.05 -38.78 3.26
CA MET A 287 -16.90 -39.60 2.05
C MET A 287 -16.12 -40.89 2.30
N ARG A 288 -15.05 -40.85 3.13
CA ARG A 288 -14.34 -42.07 3.54
C ARG A 288 -15.26 -43.02 4.31
N ARG A 289 -16.00 -42.50 5.30
CA ARG A 289 -16.96 -43.30 6.06
C ARG A 289 -18.04 -43.92 5.17
N LYS A 290 -18.55 -43.15 4.20
CA LYS A 290 -19.51 -43.65 3.20
C LYS A 290 -18.88 -44.78 2.39
N GLN A 291 -17.65 -44.62 1.91
CA GLN A 291 -16.96 -45.65 1.12
C GLN A 291 -16.76 -46.93 1.94
N ASP A 292 -16.31 -46.82 3.20
CA ASP A 292 -16.13 -47.96 4.08
C ASP A 292 -17.46 -48.73 4.26
N LEU A 293 -18.58 -48.01 4.46
CA LEU A 293 -19.91 -48.63 4.57
C LEU A 293 -20.39 -49.27 3.26
N VAL A 294 -20.07 -48.69 2.10
CA VAL A 294 -20.36 -49.28 0.79
C VAL A 294 -19.62 -50.61 0.65
N ASP A 295 -18.31 -50.62 0.93
CA ASP A 295 -17.47 -51.81 0.81
C ASP A 295 -17.95 -52.92 1.75
N ASP A 296 -18.34 -52.55 2.97
CA ASP A 296 -18.90 -53.45 3.98
C ASP A 296 -20.26 -54.03 3.60
N ALA A 297 -21.15 -53.21 3.04
CA ALA A 297 -22.46 -53.65 2.55
C ALA A 297 -22.31 -54.56 1.32
N GLU A 298 -21.39 -54.24 0.41
CA GLU A 298 -21.04 -55.12 -0.72
C GLU A 298 -20.47 -56.46 -0.27
N ALA A 299 -19.56 -56.48 0.70
CA ALA A 299 -19.02 -57.72 1.25
C ALA A 299 -20.14 -58.58 1.85
N CYS A 300 -21.09 -57.97 2.55
CA CYS A 300 -22.27 -58.66 3.09
C CYS A 300 -23.18 -59.22 1.98
N ARG A 301 -23.48 -58.41 0.95
CA ARG A 301 -24.26 -58.83 -0.23
C ARG A 301 -23.62 -60.02 -0.94
N ARG A 302 -22.30 -60.01 -1.13
CA ARG A 302 -21.56 -61.12 -1.74
C ARG A 302 -21.66 -62.39 -0.89
N ARG A 303 -21.50 -62.29 0.44
CA ARG A 303 -21.67 -63.45 1.35
C ARG A 303 -23.09 -64.02 1.31
N MET A 304 -24.10 -63.15 1.30
CA MET A 304 -25.50 -63.56 1.17
C MET A 304 -25.79 -64.24 -0.18
N ALA A 305 -25.29 -63.70 -1.28
CA ALA A 305 -25.46 -64.30 -2.60
C ALA A 305 -24.88 -65.72 -2.64
N THR A 306 -23.65 -65.90 -2.13
CA THR A 306 -23.02 -67.23 -2.02
C THR A 306 -23.77 -68.19 -1.10
N ALA A 307 -24.42 -67.71 -0.05
CA ALA A 307 -25.20 -68.54 0.88
C ALA A 307 -26.59 -68.93 0.33
N THR A 308 -27.11 -68.18 -0.64
CA THR A 308 -28.45 -68.39 -1.23
C THR A 308 -28.39 -69.23 -2.51
N THR A 309 -27.21 -69.36 -3.12
CA THR A 309 -26.96 -70.12 -4.37
C THR A 309 -26.53 -71.56 -4.04
#